data_AF-A0A2A5VG13-F1
#
_entry.id   AF-A0A2A5VG13-F1
#
_cell.length_a   1.000
_cell.length_b   1.000
_cell.length_c   1.000
_cell.angle_alpha   90.00
_cell.angle_beta   90.00
_cell.angle_gamma   90.00
#
_symmetry.space_group_name_H-M   'P 1'
#
loop_
_entity.id
_entity.type
_entity.pdbx_description
1 polymer ?
#
loop_
_entity_poly.entity_id
_entity_poly.type
_entity_poly.pdbx_seq_one_letter_code
_entity_poly.pdbx_strand_id
1 'polypeptide(L)' 'MKRTCNIGAKGKFFRLSIGLMSIITGISLLTLLNFNLIVSNEMYFIGIISILGGIFSVWEAREGWCIVRAIGIKTPF' A
#
# COMPACT_ATOMS: atom_id res chain seq x y z
N MET A 1 -5.52 -18.33 12.85
CA MET A 1 -4.41 -19.14 12.28
C MET A 1 -3.21 -18.23 12.06
N LYS A 2 -2.01 -18.62 12.52
CA LYS A 2 -0.77 -17.87 12.30
C LYS A 2 -0.25 -18.17 10.89
N ARG A 3 -0.12 -17.16 10.02
CA ARG A 3 0.43 -17.36 8.67
C ARG A 3 1.91 -17.68 8.76
N THR A 4 2.41 -18.54 7.87
CA THR A 4 3.86 -18.79 7.78
C THR A 4 4.56 -17.53 7.31
N CYS A 5 5.59 -17.08 8.01
CA CYS A 5 6.33 -15.88 7.61
C CYS A 5 7.02 -16.14 6.25
N ASN A 6 6.71 -15.35 5.22
CA ASN A 6 7.33 -15.48 3.87
C ASN A 6 8.16 -14.26 3.44
N ILE A 7 8.21 -13.24 4.30
CA ILE A 7 8.96 -11.99 4.08
C ILE A 7 10.06 -11.86 5.15
N GLY A 8 11.29 -11.58 4.71
CA GLY A 8 12.39 -11.22 5.60
C GLY A 8 12.27 -9.80 6.16
N ALA A 9 13.14 -9.43 7.11
CA ALA A 9 13.12 -8.10 7.74
C ALA A 9 13.19 -6.94 6.73
N LYS A 10 14.02 -7.07 5.68
CA LYS A 10 14.13 -6.07 4.61
C LYS A 10 12.82 -5.89 3.83
N GLY A 11 12.17 -6.98 3.44
CA GLY A 11 10.90 -6.93 2.72
C GLY A 11 9.76 -6.38 3.57
N LYS A 12 9.76 -6.63 4.90
CA LYS A 12 8.81 -6.01 5.83
C LYS A 12 8.98 -4.49 5.86
N PHE A 13 10.21 -4.02 6.03
CA PHE A 13 10.50 -2.58 6.04
C PHE A 13 10.10 -1.90 4.73
N PHE A 14 10.45 -2.50 3.60
CA PHE A 14 10.13 -1.95 2.28
C PHE A 14 8.63 -1.82 2.04
N ARG A 15 7.85 -2.87 2.38
CA ARG A 15 6.38 -2.85 2.28
C ARG A 15 5.73 -1.83 3.19
N LEU A 16 6.26 -1.67 4.41
CA LEU A 16 5.76 -0.68 5.36
C LEU A 16 6.04 0.74 4.85
N SER A 17 7.25 0.99 4.34
CA SER A 17 7.63 2.30 3.79
C SER A 17 6.79 2.68 2.57
N ILE A 18 6.66 1.79 1.58
CA ILE A 18 5.82 2.04 0.40
C ILE A 18 4.35 2.20 0.79
N GLY A 19 3.87 1.41 1.75
CA GLY A 19 2.49 1.51 2.23
C GLY A 19 2.18 2.86 2.83
N LEU A 20 3.05 3.34 3.71
CA LEU A 20 2.95 4.67 4.29
C LEU A 20 3.01 5.76 3.22
N MET A 21 3.95 5.67 2.28
CA MET A 21 4.03 6.63 1.18
C MET A 21 2.76 6.63 0.33
N SER A 22 2.22 5.46 0.01
CA SER A 22 0.97 5.31 -0.75
C SER A 22 -0.26 5.89 -0.02
N ILE A 23 -0.31 5.74 1.30
CA ILE A 23 -1.35 6.37 2.11
C ILE A 23 -1.20 7.88 2.10
N ILE A 24 0.01 8.40 2.30
CA ILE A 24 0.28 9.85 2.30
C ILE A 24 -0.06 10.47 0.95
N THR A 25 0.33 9.84 -0.16
CA THR A 25 0.01 10.33 -1.51
C THR A 25 -1.49 10.23 -1.81
N GLY A 26 -2.18 9.18 -1.36
CA GLY A 26 -3.62 9.09 -1.52
C GLY A 26 -4.38 10.14 -0.72
N ILE A 27 -3.96 10.42 0.52
CA ILE A 27 -4.52 11.49 1.34
C ILE A 27 -4.28 12.85 0.69
N SER A 28 -3.06 13.12 0.20
CA SER A 28 -2.76 14.39 -0.46
C SER A 28 -3.58 14.58 -1.73
N LEU A 29 -3.75 13.54 -2.55
CA LEU A 29 -4.64 13.58 -3.71
C LEU A 29 -6.09 13.96 -3.33
N LEU A 30 -6.64 13.33 -2.30
CA LEU A 30 -7.99 13.63 -1.83
C LEU A 30 -8.09 15.04 -1.23
N THR A 31 -7.07 15.55 -0.54
CA THR A 31 -7.09 16.93 -0.04
C THR A 31 -7.03 17.93 -1.18
N LEU A 32 -6.18 17.72 -2.20
CA LEU A 32 -6.12 18.59 -3.38
C LEU A 32 -7.46 18.65 -4.14
N LEU A 33 -8.16 17.51 -4.25
CA LEU A 33 -9.51 17.45 -4.81
C LEU A 33 -10.52 18.26 -3.97
N ASN A 34 -10.47 18.17 -2.64
CA ASN A 34 -11.34 18.94 -1.76
C ASN A 34 -11.13 20.47 -1.89
N PHE A 35 -9.92 20.91 -2.22
CA PHE A 35 -9.62 22.32 -2.52
C PHE A 35 -9.95 22.73 -3.97
N ASN A 36 -10.57 21.86 -4.77
CA ASN A 36 -10.83 22.07 -6.20
C ASN A 36 -9.57 22.43 -7.01
N LEU A 37 -8.38 22.05 -6.53
CA LEU A 37 -7.11 22.24 -7.26
C LEU A 37 -6.95 21.23 -8.40
N ILE A 38 -7.69 20.12 -8.32
CA ILE A 38 -7.78 19.05 -9.30
C ILE A 38 -9.26 18.79 -9.55
N VAL A 39 -9.67 18.62 -10.82
CA VAL A 39 -11.10 18.54 -11.21
C VAL A 39 -11.47 17.18 -11.81
N SER A 40 -10.54 16.24 -11.92
CA SER A 40 -10.82 14.93 -12.52
C SER A 40 -11.38 13.93 -11.50
N ASN A 41 -12.58 13.41 -11.80
CA ASN A 41 -13.20 12.31 -11.03
C ASN A 41 -12.30 11.06 -10.93
N GLU A 42 -11.43 10.83 -11.92
CA GLU A 42 -10.47 9.72 -11.90
C GLU A 42 -9.49 9.82 -10.74
N MET A 43 -9.06 11.04 -10.37
CA MET A 43 -8.11 11.25 -9.28
C MET A 43 -8.72 10.90 -7.91
N TYR A 44 -10.04 11.01 -7.78
CA TYR A 44 -10.74 10.58 -6.56
C TYR A 44 -10.61 9.06 -6.37
N PHE A 45 -10.86 8.29 -7.43
CA PHE A 45 -10.69 6.84 -7.39
C PHE A 45 -9.22 6.44 -7.16
N ILE A 46 -8.27 7.12 -7.82
CA ILE A 46 -6.84 6.88 -7.61
C ILE A 46 -6.44 7.15 -6.16
N GLY A 47 -6.92 8.23 -5.55
CA GLY A 47 -6.68 8.55 -4.15
C GLY A 47 -7.16 7.44 -3.21
N ILE A 48 -8.40 6.96 -3.41
CA ILE A 48 -8.97 5.85 -2.62
C ILE A 48 -8.18 4.56 -2.79
N ILE A 49 -7.87 4.16 -4.03
CA ILE A 49 -7.12 2.93 -4.32
C ILE A 49 -5.71 3.01 -3.72
N SER A 50 -5.07 4.18 -3.76
CA SER A 50 -3.75 4.40 -3.16
C SER A 50 -3.77 4.22 -1.64
N ILE A 51 -4.82 4.73 -0.96
CA ILE A 51 -4.98 4.53 0.48
C ILE A 51 -5.24 3.06 0.80
N LEU A 52 -6.18 2.42 0.12
CA LEU A 52 -6.52 1.02 0.36
C LEU A 52 -5.33 0.08 0.08
N GLY A 53 -4.63 0.30 -1.03
CA GLY A 53 -3.42 -0.45 -1.38
C GLY A 53 -2.28 -0.22 -0.38
N GLY A 54 -2.13 1.01 0.12
CA GLY A 54 -1.14 1.31 1.14
C GLY A 54 -1.45 0.68 2.50
N ILE A 55 -2.71 0.71 2.94
CA ILE A 55 -3.18 0.00 4.16
C ILE A 55 -2.91 -1.49 4.02
N PHE A 56 -3.20 -2.06 2.85
CA PHE A 56 -2.95 -3.47 2.57
C PHE A 56 -1.46 -3.82 2.67
N SER A 57 -0.56 -3.01 2.11
CA SER A 57 0.88 -3.31 2.19
C SER A 57 1.44 -3.15 3.62
N VAL A 58 0.93 -2.20 4.41
CA VAL A 58 1.27 -2.07 5.84
C VAL A 58 0.83 -3.31 6.61
N TRP A 59 -0.36 -3.83 6.32
CA TRP A 59 -0.85 -5.07 6.93
C TRP A 59 0.02 -6.29 6.57
N GLU A 60 0.40 -6.45 5.29
CA GLU A 60 1.33 -7.51 4.85
C GLU A 60 2.69 -7.43 5.58
N ALA A 61 3.21 -6.21 5.77
CA ALA A 61 4.44 -5.99 6.52
C ALA A 61 4.33 -6.38 8.00
N ARG A 62 3.18 -6.09 8.64
CA ARG A 62 2.93 -6.39 10.05
C ARG A 62 2.80 -7.89 10.31
N GLU A 63 2.04 -8.60 9.48
CA GLU A 63 1.90 -10.05 9.58
C GLU A 63 3.18 -10.79 9.16
N GLY A 64 4.08 -10.11 8.43
CA GLY A 64 5.27 -10.73 7.87
C GLY A 64 4.95 -11.72 6.74
N TRP A 65 3.84 -11.48 6.06
CA TRP A 65 3.29 -12.39 5.06
C TRP A 65 2.78 -11.61 3.86
N CYS A 66 3.26 -11.98 2.67
CA CYS A 66 2.97 -11.36 1.40
C CYS A 66 2.11 -12.30 0.55
N ILE A 67 0.95 -11.83 0.10
CA ILE A 67 0.02 -12.56 -0.77
C ILE A 67 0.68 -12.89 -2.11
N VAL A 68 1.41 -11.93 -2.68
CA VAL A 68 2.05 -12.02 -4.00
C VAL A 68 3.09 -13.16 -4.03
N ARG A 69 3.86 -13.33 -2.94
CA ARG A 69 4.78 -14.46 -2.78
C ARG A 69 4.06 -15.77 -2.53
N ALA A 70 2.93 -15.75 -1.81
CA ALA A 70 2.16 -16.95 -1.53
C ALA A 70 1.54 -17.57 -2.80
N ILE A 71 1.19 -16.74 -3.80
CA ILE A 71 0.71 -17.20 -5.11
C ILE A 71 1.85 -17.53 -6.10
N GLY A 72 3.11 -17.51 -5.65
CA GLY A 72 4.28 -17.95 -6.44
C GLY A 72 5.01 -16.84 -7.21
N ILE A 73 4.63 -15.57 -7.08
CA ILE A 73 5.31 -14.47 -7.75
C ILE A 73 6.57 -14.07 -6.96
N LYS A 74 7.73 -14.16 -7.61
CA LYS A 74 9.00 -13.73 -7.01
C LYS A 74 9.04 -12.21 -6.89
N THR A 75 9.14 -11.71 -5.66
CA THR A 75 9.46 -10.29 -5.40
C THR A 75 10.93 -10.17 -5.01
N PRO A 76 11.64 -9.14 -5.47
CA PRO A 76 13.09 -8.98 -5.24
C PRO A 76 13.46 -8.82 -3.76
N PHE A 77 12.52 -8.36 -2.93
CA PHE A 77 12.66 -8.14 -1.49
C PHE A 77 11.60 -8.92 -0.73
#